data_AF-A0A537XFV6-F1
#
_entry.id   AF-A0A537XFV6-F1
#
_cell.length_a   1.000
_cell.length_b   1.000
_cell.length_c   1.000
_cell.angle_alpha   90.00
_cell.angle_beta   90.00
_cell.angle_gamma   90.00
#
_symmetry.space_group_name_H-M   'P 1'
#
loop_
_entity.id
_entity.type
_entity.pdbx_description
1 polymer ?
#
loop_
_entity_poly.entity_id
_entity_poly.type
_entity_poly.pdbx_seq_one_letter_code
_entity_poly.pdbx_strand_id
1 'polypeptide(L)'
;PGEALLLGERYAGRIHLVVTDLMMPQMNGFELSERLRTYRPEIRVLYISAYSDALIGRSGPRPEGTRVLEKPFLPDALSRAVREVLDTG
;
A
#
# COMPACT_ATOMS: atom_id res chain seq x y z
N PRO A 1 -7.30 8.09 -6.12
CA PRO A 1 -6.64 6.86 -6.64
C PRO A 1 -6.24 6.94 -8.14
N GLY A 2 -7.05 7.53 -9.03
CA GLY A 2 -6.71 7.64 -10.46
C GLY A 2 -5.42 8.42 -10.75
N GLU A 3 -5.17 9.51 -10.03
CA GLU A 3 -3.92 10.29 -10.14
C GLU A 3 -2.67 9.46 -9.75
N ALA A 4 -2.78 8.61 -8.72
CA ALA A 4 -1.68 7.74 -8.31
C ALA A 4 -1.32 6.72 -9.40
N LEU A 5 -2.31 6.19 -10.12
CA LEU A 5 -2.07 5.32 -11.28
C LEU A 5 -1.37 6.10 -12.41
N LEU A 6 -1.84 7.31 -12.73
CA LEU A 6 -1.22 8.14 -13.78
C LEU A 6 0.22 8.52 -13.45
N LEU A 7 0.50 8.91 -12.20
CA LEU A 7 1.86 9.23 -11.74
C LEU A 7 2.73 7.97 -11.71
N GLY A 8 2.19 6.85 -11.25
CA GLY A 8 2.85 5.55 -11.29
C GLY A 8 3.21 5.13 -12.70
N GLU A 9 2.36 5.38 -13.70
CA GLU A 9 2.66 5.05 -15.09
C GLU A 9 3.70 6.00 -15.70
N ARG A 10 3.59 7.31 -15.44
CA ARG A 10 4.41 8.34 -16.10
C ARG A 10 5.79 8.55 -15.49
N TYR A 11 5.98 8.22 -14.21
CA TYR A 11 7.26 8.44 -13.55
C TYR A 11 8.34 7.49 -14.08
N ALA A 12 9.34 7.99 -14.80
CA ALA A 12 10.35 7.12 -15.43
C ALA A 12 11.25 6.37 -14.41
N GLY A 13 11.34 6.85 -13.17
CA GLY A 13 12.19 6.26 -12.14
C GLY A 13 11.59 5.05 -11.44
N ARG A 14 12.45 4.37 -10.65
CA ARG A 14 12.02 3.28 -9.77
C ARG A 14 11.22 3.83 -8.59
N ILE A 15 10.03 3.28 -8.39
CA ILE A 15 9.25 3.45 -7.15
C ILE A 15 9.53 2.21 -6.31
N HIS A 16 10.10 2.40 -5.13
CA HIS A 16 10.47 1.28 -4.25
C HIS A 16 9.31 0.87 -3.34
N LEU A 17 8.48 1.84 -2.97
CA LEU A 17 7.40 1.68 -2.01
C LEU A 17 6.24 2.59 -2.37
N VAL A 18 5.04 2.03 -2.29
CA VAL A 18 3.77 2.77 -2.29
C VAL A 18 3.20 2.73 -0.88
N VAL A 19 2.86 3.89 -0.33
CA VAL A 19 2.10 4.00 0.91
C VAL A 19 0.68 4.44 0.55
N THR A 20 -0.33 3.64 0.90
CA THR A 20 -1.72 3.92 0.51
C THR A 20 -2.69 3.66 1.66
N ASP A 21 -3.74 4.47 1.76
CA ASP A 21 -4.90 4.13 2.58
C ASP A 21 -5.60 2.88 2.00
N LEU A 22 -6.14 2.02 2.86
CA LEU A 22 -7.03 0.94 2.42
C LEU A 22 -8.39 1.46 2.01
N MET A 23 -8.93 2.42 2.76
CA MET A 23 -10.28 2.91 2.56
C MET A 23 -10.21 4.22 1.76
N MET A 24 -10.49 4.12 0.47
CA MET A 24 -10.56 5.26 -0.44
C MET A 24 -11.84 5.17 -1.28
N PRO A 25 -12.46 6.31 -1.66
CA PRO A 25 -13.55 6.30 -2.64
C PRO A 25 -13.12 5.70 -3.97
N GLN A 26 -14.05 5.05 -4.68
CA GLN A 26 -13.92 4.47 -6.03
C GLN A 26 -13.01 3.23 -6.16
N MET A 27 -11.92 3.15 -5.41
CA MET A 27 -10.93 2.07 -5.48
C MET A 27 -10.20 1.97 -4.15
N ASN A 28 -10.12 0.78 -3.57
CA ASN A 28 -9.42 0.57 -2.32
C ASN A 28 -7.89 0.45 -2.51
N GLY A 29 -7.14 0.45 -1.40
CA GLY A 29 -5.68 0.34 -1.44
C GLY A 29 -5.16 -0.95 -2.10
N PHE A 30 -5.87 -2.08 -1.92
CA PHE A 30 -5.51 -3.34 -2.55
C PHE A 30 -5.65 -3.26 -4.08
N GLU A 31 -6.79 -2.82 -4.57
CA GLU A 31 -7.05 -2.65 -6.01
C GLU A 31 -6.03 -1.70 -6.67
N LEU A 32 -5.69 -0.59 -5.98
CA LEU A 32 -4.65 0.32 -6.44
C LEU A 32 -3.31 -0.40 -6.57
N SER A 33 -2.92 -1.15 -5.55
CA SER A 33 -1.65 -1.86 -5.52
C SER A 33 -1.56 -2.96 -6.59
N GLU A 34 -2.64 -3.70 -6.82
CA GLU A 34 -2.71 -4.74 -7.84
C GLU A 34 -2.53 -4.13 -9.23
N ARG A 35 -3.21 -3.02 -9.51
CA ARG A 35 -3.08 -2.29 -10.78
C ARG A 35 -1.66 -1.77 -10.98
N LEU A 36 -1.07 -1.15 -9.95
CA LEU A 36 0.32 -0.66 -10.02
C LEU A 36 1.32 -1.80 -10.26
N ARG A 37 1.09 -2.97 -9.65
CA ARG A 37 1.96 -4.15 -9.80
C ARG A 37 1.93 -4.76 -11.20
N THR A 38 0.88 -4.52 -12.00
CA THR A 38 0.81 -5.04 -13.38
C THR A 38 1.92 -4.48 -14.28
N TYR A 39 2.38 -3.25 -14.03
CA TYR A 39 3.46 -2.61 -14.78
C TYR A 39 4.66 -2.20 -13.90
N ARG A 40 4.57 -2.36 -12.58
CA ARG A 40 5.71 -2.25 -11.64
C ARG A 40 5.74 -3.42 -10.66
N PRO A 41 6.15 -4.62 -11.09
CA PRO A 41 6.05 -5.84 -10.28
C PRO A 41 6.91 -5.80 -8.99
N GLU A 42 7.98 -5.00 -8.98
CA GLU A 42 8.92 -4.91 -7.86
C GLU A 42 8.51 -3.93 -6.75
N ILE A 43 7.36 -3.25 -6.89
CA ILE A 43 6.92 -2.28 -5.87
C ILE A 43 6.50 -3.00 -4.59
N ARG A 44 6.97 -2.46 -3.47
CA ARG A 44 6.49 -2.86 -2.15
C ARG A 44 5.33 -1.95 -1.76
N VAL A 45 4.48 -2.42 -0.85
CA VAL A 45 3.25 -1.71 -0.50
C VAL A 45 3.09 -1.71 1.01
N LEU A 46 2.95 -0.52 1.59
CA LEU A 46 2.56 -0.31 2.97
C LEU A 46 1.13 0.25 2.99
N TYR A 47 0.22 -0.52 3.56
CA TYR A 47 -1.17 -0.10 3.70
C TYR A 47 -1.37 0.65 5.00
N ILE A 48 -2.23 1.66 4.98
CA ILE A 48 -2.66 2.36 6.18
C ILE A 48 -4.15 2.08 6.41
N SER A 49 -4.53 1.63 7.61
CA SER A 49 -5.92 1.30 7.95
C SER A 49 -6.37 2.02 9.23
N ALA A 50 -7.62 2.46 9.31
CA ALA A 50 -8.21 3.00 10.54
C ALA A 50 -8.91 1.93 11.42
N TYR A 51 -8.98 0.68 10.97
CA TYR A 51 -9.69 -0.39 11.67
C TYR A 51 -9.02 -1.76 11.50
N SER A 52 -9.04 -2.56 12.57
CA SER A 52 -8.54 -3.93 12.61
C SER A 52 -9.45 -4.94 11.86
N ASP A 53 -10.73 -4.61 11.67
CA ASP A 53 -11.78 -5.53 11.14
C ASP A 53 -12.09 -5.39 9.64
N ALA A 54 -11.66 -4.30 8.97
CA ALA A 54 -11.91 -4.11 7.55
C ALA A 54 -11.14 -5.11 6.65
N LEU A 55 -10.19 -5.84 7.22
CA LEU A 55 -9.29 -6.77 6.54
C LEU A 55 -9.81 -8.20 6.41
N ILE A 56 -10.90 -8.55 7.11
CA ILE A 56 -11.39 -9.95 7.17
C ILE A 56 -12.64 -10.17 6.31
N GLY A 57 -13.39 -9.12 5.95
CA GLY A 57 -14.76 -9.30 5.47
C GLY A 57 -15.06 -9.05 3.98
N ARG A 58 -14.23 -8.32 3.21
CA ARG A 58 -14.68 -7.80 1.89
C ARG A 58 -13.75 -8.03 0.69
N SER A 59 -12.51 -8.49 0.86
CA SER A 59 -11.54 -8.51 -0.25
C SER A 59 -10.74 -9.81 -0.42
N GLY A 60 -11.21 -10.92 0.14
CA GLY A 60 -10.52 -12.21 0.03
C GLY A 60 -9.30 -12.34 0.96
N PRO A 61 -8.56 -13.46 0.90
CA PRO A 61 -7.43 -13.70 1.78
C PRO A 61 -6.33 -12.65 1.58
N ARG A 62 -5.83 -12.09 2.68
CA ARG A 62 -4.66 -11.20 2.71
C ARG A 62 -3.49 -11.91 2.02
N PRO A 63 -2.90 -11.35 0.96
CA PRO A 63 -1.67 -11.91 0.39
C PRO A 63 -0.62 -12.01 1.49
N GLU A 64 0.01 -13.18 1.62
CA GLU A 64 1.08 -13.39 2.61
C GLU A 64 2.13 -12.27 2.47
N GLY A 65 2.59 -11.75 3.61
CA GLY A 65 3.56 -10.67 3.63
C GLY A 65 2.99 -9.25 3.44
N THR A 66 1.68 -9.07 3.25
CA THR A 66 1.03 -7.74 3.28
C THR A 66 1.43 -6.97 4.54
N ARG A 67 1.81 -5.69 4.44
CA ARG A 67 2.23 -4.84 5.59
C ARG A 67 1.20 -3.73 5.82
N VAL A 68 0.71 -3.62 7.05
CA VAL A 68 -0.35 -2.67 7.42
C VAL A 68 0.10 -1.86 8.62
N LEU A 69 -0.06 -0.53 8.55
CA LEU A 69 0.09 0.41 9.64
C LEU A 69 -1.30 0.89 10.08
N GLU A 70 -1.64 0.64 11.34
CA GLU A 70 -2.93 1.01 11.91
C GLU A 70 -2.93 2.48 12.38
N LYS A 71 -4.01 3.21 12.09
CA LYS A 71 -4.27 4.56 12.61
C LYS A 71 -4.98 4.47 13.98
N PRO A 72 -4.70 5.40 14.91
CA PRO A 72 -3.71 6.46 14.80
C PRO A 72 -2.28 5.93 15.02
N PHE A 73 -1.31 6.54 14.33
CA PHE A 73 0.11 6.23 14.50
C PHE A 73 0.93 7.51 14.68
N LEU A 74 2.04 7.39 15.41
CA LEU A 74 3.04 8.46 15.52
C LEU A 74 3.92 8.50 14.25
N PRO A 75 4.51 9.66 13.89
CA PRO A 75 5.42 9.77 12.75
C PRO A 75 6.54 8.71 12.75
N ASP A 76 7.14 8.44 13.91
CA ASP A 76 8.20 7.42 14.04
C ASP A 76 7.73 6.01 13.68
N ALA A 77 6.45 5.70 13.91
CA ALA A 77 5.89 4.40 13.53
C ALA A 77 5.79 4.26 12.01
N LEU A 78 5.45 5.35 11.29
CA LEU A 78 5.49 5.36 9.83
C LEU A 78 6.91 5.19 9.32
N SER A 79 7.87 5.92 9.88
CA SER A 79 9.28 5.81 9.49
C SER A 79 9.84 4.40 9.70
N ARG A 80 9.52 3.76 10.83
CA ARG A 80 9.90 2.36 11.11
C ARG A 80 9.24 1.39 10.12
N ALA A 81 7.93 1.51 9.90
CA ALA A 81 7.23 0.65 8.95
C ALA A 81 7.78 0.80 7.52
N VAL A 82 8.08 2.02 7.08
CA VAL A 82 8.74 2.28 5.79
C VAL A 82 10.11 1.61 5.74
N ARG A 83 10.91 1.71 6.81
CA ARG A 83 12.22 1.07 6.89
C ARG A 83 12.13 -0.43 6.80
N GLU A 84 11.27 -1.06 7.60
CA GLU A 84 11.04 -2.51 7.58
C GLU A 84 10.66 -3.01 6.19
N VAL A 85 9.75 -2.30 5.51
CA VAL A 85 9.32 -2.67 4.15
C VAL A 85 10.47 -2.53 3.15
N LEU A 86 11.29 -1.49 3.25
CA LEU A 86 12.42 -1.23 2.35
C LEU A 86 13.65 -2.10 2.62
N ASP A 87 13.79 -2.65 3.82
CA ASP A 87 14.93 -3.49 4.21
C ASP A 87 14.64 -4.99 4.06
N THR A 88 13.35 -5.37 3.99
CA THR A 88 12.97 -6.75 3.63
C THR A 88 13.16 -6.92 2.11
N GLY A 89 14.33 -7.42 1.70
CA GLY A 89 14.72 -7.73 0.33
C GLY A 89 15.15 -9.17 0.19
#